data_AF-V5NS04-F1
#
_entry.id   AF-V5NS04-F1
#
_cell.length_a   1.000
_cell.length_b   1.000
_cell.length_c   1.000
_cell.angle_alpha   90.00
_cell.angle_beta   90.00
_cell.angle_gamma   90.00
#
_symmetry.space_group_name_H-M   'P 1'
#
loop_
_entity.id
_entity.type
_entity.pdbx_description
1 polymer ?
#
loop_
_entity_poly.entity_id
_entity_poly.type
_entity_poly.pdbx_seq_one_letter_code
_entity_poly.pdbx_strand_id
1 'polypeptide(L)'
;PETIHIVARKDANIKSVADLKGKRVSLDEPGSGTIVDARIVLEAYGLTEDDIKAEHLKPGPAGERLKDGALDAYFFVGGYPTGAISELAISNGISLVPISGPEADKILEKYSFFSKDVVPAGAYKDVAETPTLA
;
A
#
# COMPACT_ATOMS: atom_id res chain seq x y z
N PRO A 1 8.11 -7.00 12.87
CA PRO A 1 7.80 -7.17 11.43
C PRO A 1 7.43 -5.80 10.85
N GLU A 2 7.96 -5.46 9.68
CA GLU A 2 7.56 -4.25 8.96
C GLU A 2 6.60 -4.66 7.85
N THR A 3 5.34 -4.28 7.99
CA THR A 3 4.26 -4.78 7.15
C THR A 3 4.02 -3.85 5.97
N ILE A 4 3.89 -4.41 4.76
CA ILE A 4 3.52 -3.61 3.59
C ILE A 4 2.05 -3.23 3.66
N HIS A 5 1.79 -1.93 3.56
CA HIS A 5 0.48 -1.33 3.43
C HIS A 5 0.37 -0.65 2.07
N ILE A 6 -0.73 -0.93 1.37
CA ILE A 6 -1.17 -0.14 0.22
C ILE A 6 -2.45 0.56 0.66
N VAL A 7 -2.29 1.80 1.13
CA VAL A 7 -3.41 2.61 1.64
C VAL A 7 -4.07 3.30 0.46
N ALA A 8 -5.35 3.02 0.24
CA ALA A 8 -6.13 3.60 -0.85
C ALA A 8 -7.35 4.37 -0.33
N ARG A 9 -7.75 5.39 -1.08
CA ARG A 9 -9.00 6.13 -0.82
C ARG A 9 -10.20 5.25 -1.20
N LYS A 10 -11.27 5.23 -0.37
CA LYS A 10 -12.43 4.34 -0.58
C LYS A 10 -13.13 4.52 -1.94
N ASP A 11 -13.16 5.74 -2.47
CA ASP A 11 -13.82 6.07 -3.74
C ASP A 11 -12.91 5.93 -4.98
N ALA A 12 -11.63 5.55 -4.79
CA ALA A 12 -10.68 5.39 -5.90
C ALA A 12 -10.89 4.10 -6.72
N ASN A 13 -11.76 3.20 -6.23
CA ASN A 13 -12.06 1.88 -6.82
C ASN A 13 -10.80 1.01 -7.01
N ILE A 14 -9.93 0.95 -6.00
CA ILE A 14 -8.71 0.13 -6.00
C ILE A 14 -8.93 -1.06 -5.08
N LYS A 15 -9.10 -2.26 -5.64
CA LYS A 15 -9.38 -3.51 -4.89
C LYS A 15 -8.25 -4.52 -5.00
N SER A 16 -7.36 -4.34 -5.96
CA SER A 16 -6.17 -5.16 -6.21
C SER A 16 -4.99 -4.28 -6.59
N VAL A 17 -3.77 -4.81 -6.49
CA VAL A 17 -2.55 -4.10 -6.95
C VAL A 17 -2.65 -3.73 -8.43
N ALA A 18 -3.28 -4.57 -9.26
CA ALA A 18 -3.50 -4.30 -10.68
C ALA A 18 -4.34 -3.03 -10.94
N ASP A 19 -5.26 -2.68 -10.03
CA ASP A 19 -6.10 -1.47 -10.14
C ASP A 19 -5.33 -0.17 -9.92
N LEU A 20 -4.04 -0.24 -9.54
CA LEU A 20 -3.17 0.92 -9.43
C LEU A 20 -2.82 1.52 -10.80
N LYS A 21 -2.98 0.76 -11.89
CA LYS A 21 -2.71 1.23 -13.26
C LYS A 21 -3.46 2.54 -13.55
N GLY A 22 -2.72 3.57 -13.93
CA GLY A 22 -3.20 4.91 -14.23
C GLY A 22 -3.58 5.78 -13.02
N LYS A 23 -3.47 5.26 -11.79
CA LYS A 23 -3.75 5.97 -10.53
C LYS A 23 -2.57 6.83 -10.09
N ARG A 24 -2.83 7.82 -9.25
CA ARG A 24 -1.80 8.61 -8.57
C ARG A 24 -1.37 7.87 -7.32
N VAL A 25 -0.14 7.35 -7.32
CA VAL A 25 0.33 6.45 -6.28
C VAL A 25 1.67 6.95 -5.75
N SER A 26 1.77 7.16 -4.44
CA SER A 26 3.06 7.45 -3.82
C SER A 26 3.80 6.16 -3.50
N LEU A 27 5.04 6.05 -3.95
CA LEU A 27 5.93 4.90 -3.68
C LEU A 27 6.91 5.17 -2.53
N ASP A 28 6.68 6.25 -1.78
CA ASP A 28 7.62 6.81 -0.79
C ASP A 28 8.82 7.53 -1.43
N GLU A 29 9.70 8.12 -0.62
CA GLU A 29 10.81 8.95 -1.08
C GLU A 29 11.97 8.15 -1.71
N PRO A 30 12.73 8.74 -2.64
CA PRO A 30 13.89 8.09 -3.23
C PRO A 30 14.91 7.69 -2.15
N GLY A 31 15.32 6.43 -2.16
CA GLY A 31 16.27 5.87 -1.19
C GLY A 31 15.64 5.20 0.04
N SER A 32 14.32 5.17 0.17
CA SER A 32 13.65 4.41 1.24
C SER A 32 13.61 2.90 0.95
N GLY A 33 13.37 2.08 1.98
CA GLY A 33 13.08 0.65 1.79
C GLY A 33 11.71 0.43 1.14
N THR A 34 10.73 1.27 1.48
CA THR A 34 9.35 1.18 0.95
C THR A 34 9.30 1.25 -0.58
N ILE A 35 10.09 2.11 -1.23
CA ILE A 35 10.08 2.17 -2.71
C ILE A 35 10.63 0.88 -3.34
N VAL A 36 11.56 0.20 -2.68
CA VAL A 36 12.08 -1.10 -3.15
C VAL A 36 10.98 -2.16 -3.08
N ASP A 37 10.31 -2.27 -1.94
CA ASP A 37 9.22 -3.22 -1.73
C ASP A 37 8.03 -2.92 -2.67
N ALA A 38 7.69 -1.64 -2.83
CA ALA A 38 6.62 -1.21 -3.73
C ALA A 38 6.89 -1.63 -5.18
N ARG A 39 8.13 -1.47 -5.66
CA ARG A 39 8.52 -1.91 -7.01
C ARG A 39 8.41 -3.42 -7.18
N ILE A 40 8.85 -4.20 -6.18
CA ILE A 40 8.73 -5.67 -6.20
C ILE A 40 7.27 -6.09 -6.29
N VAL A 41 6.41 -5.45 -5.48
CA VAL A 41 4.96 -5.71 -5.48
C VAL A 41 4.36 -5.31 -6.83
N LEU A 42 4.69 -4.14 -7.39
CA LEU A 42 4.18 -3.75 -8.71
C LEU A 42 4.61 -4.75 -9.80
N GLU A 43 5.89 -5.12 -9.84
CA GLU A 43 6.44 -6.06 -10.84
C GLU A 43 5.72 -7.41 -10.78
N ALA A 44 5.50 -7.94 -9.58
CA ALA A 44 4.81 -9.22 -9.39
C ALA A 44 3.37 -9.24 -9.93
N TYR A 45 2.72 -8.07 -9.96
CA TYR A 45 1.37 -7.87 -10.50
C TYR A 45 1.38 -7.30 -11.93
N GLY A 46 2.53 -7.31 -12.61
CA GLY A 46 2.66 -6.90 -14.01
C GLY A 46 2.58 -5.40 -14.24
N LEU A 47 2.90 -4.59 -13.22
CA LEU A 47 2.95 -3.14 -13.30
C LEU A 47 4.39 -2.64 -13.13
N THR A 48 4.64 -1.45 -13.67
CA THR A 48 5.85 -0.67 -13.43
C THR A 48 5.49 0.73 -12.94
N GLU A 49 6.47 1.56 -12.58
CA GLU A 49 6.21 2.97 -12.26
C GLU A 49 5.59 3.74 -13.43
N ASP A 50 5.92 3.36 -14.66
CA ASP A 50 5.39 4.00 -15.87
C ASP A 50 3.90 3.68 -16.10
N ASP A 51 3.39 2.62 -15.47
CA ASP A 51 1.97 2.26 -15.52
C ASP A 51 1.12 3.09 -14.54
N ILE A 52 1.74 3.85 -13.65
CA ILE A 52 1.08 4.68 -12.64
C ILE A 52 1.50 6.15 -12.78
N LYS A 53 0.75 7.05 -12.17
CA LYS A 53 1.19 8.44 -11.98
C LYS A 53 1.99 8.48 -10.67
N ALA A 54 3.24 8.02 -10.75
CA ALA A 54 4.10 7.86 -9.58
C ALA A 54 4.39 9.22 -8.91
N GLU A 55 4.18 9.27 -7.60
CA GLU A 55 4.64 10.33 -6.71
C GLU A 55 5.63 9.74 -5.69
N HIS A 56 6.45 10.61 -5.09
CA HIS A 56 7.50 10.18 -4.18
C HIS A 56 7.44 11.00 -2.90
N LEU A 57 6.52 10.62 -2.02
CA LEU A 57 6.16 11.36 -0.83
C LEU A 57 6.22 10.46 0.40
N LYS A 58 6.83 10.99 1.48
CA LYS A 58 6.76 10.36 2.81
C LYS A 58 5.30 10.11 3.22
N PRO A 59 5.04 9.17 4.15
CA PRO A 59 3.68 8.78 4.54
C PRO A 59 2.78 9.93 5.00
N GLY A 60 3.29 10.90 5.77
CA GLY A 60 2.51 12.06 6.23
C GLY A 60 1.97 12.91 5.06
N PRO A 61 2.86 13.50 4.22
CA PRO A 61 2.44 14.24 3.02
C PRO A 61 1.58 13.42 2.04
N ALA A 62 1.86 12.12 1.89
CA ALA A 62 1.03 11.22 1.08
C ALA A 62 -0.39 11.09 1.64
N GLY A 63 -0.51 10.96 2.97
CA GLY A 63 -1.78 10.93 3.69
C GLY A 63 -2.61 12.20 3.51
N GLU A 64 -2.01 13.39 3.64
CA GLU A 64 -2.72 14.65 3.39
C GLU A 64 -3.23 14.75 1.95
N ARG A 65 -2.43 14.35 0.96
CA ARG A 65 -2.89 14.33 -0.45
C ARG A 65 -3.96 13.28 -0.71
N LEU A 66 -3.91 12.13 -0.02
CA LEU A 66 -4.96 11.12 -0.09
C LEU A 66 -6.28 11.70 0.44
N LYS A 67 -6.23 12.39 1.58
CA LYS A 67 -7.37 13.07 2.22
C LYS A 67 -8.01 14.14 1.32
N ASP A 68 -7.19 14.92 0.61
CA ASP A 68 -7.65 15.97 -0.29
C ASP A 68 -8.05 15.45 -1.69
N GLY A 69 -7.96 14.12 -1.93
CA GLY A 69 -8.24 13.50 -3.22
C GLY A 69 -7.21 13.84 -4.31
N ALA A 70 -6.06 14.40 -3.93
CA ALA A 70 -4.91 14.65 -4.79
C ALA A 70 -4.07 13.39 -5.05
N LEU A 71 -4.20 12.37 -4.20
CA LEU A 71 -3.58 11.05 -4.33
C LEU A 71 -4.65 9.95 -4.26
N ASP A 72 -4.43 8.82 -4.95
CA ASP A 72 -5.38 7.70 -4.97
C ASP A 72 -4.95 6.56 -4.04
N ALA A 73 -3.64 6.32 -3.94
CA ALA A 73 -3.06 5.36 -3.00
C ALA A 73 -1.62 5.73 -2.60
N TYR A 74 -1.10 5.13 -1.53
CA TYR A 74 0.33 5.15 -1.22
C TYR A 74 0.81 3.86 -0.58
N PHE A 75 2.07 3.54 -0.82
CA PHE A 75 2.79 2.47 -0.12
C PHE A 75 3.35 2.98 1.20
N PHE A 76 3.31 2.12 2.21
CA PHE A 76 3.96 2.31 3.50
C PHE A 76 4.44 0.96 4.02
N VAL A 77 5.67 0.90 4.51
CA VAL A 77 6.21 -0.29 5.17
C VAL A 77 6.51 0.06 6.61
N GLY A 78 5.90 -0.68 7.55
CA GLY A 78 6.04 -0.40 8.98
C GLY A 78 5.00 -1.14 9.83
N GLY A 79 5.00 -0.87 11.13
CA GLY A 79 4.06 -1.52 12.06
C GLY A 79 2.60 -1.08 11.87
N TYR A 80 1.69 -1.91 12.37
CA TYR A 80 0.27 -1.57 12.51
C TYR A 80 -0.19 -1.75 13.97
N PRO A 81 -1.13 -0.90 14.45
CA PRO A 81 -1.61 0.30 13.78
C PRO A 81 -0.57 1.43 13.80
N THR A 82 -0.49 2.23 12.73
CA THR A 82 0.28 3.48 12.71
C THR A 82 -0.65 4.68 12.83
N GLY A 83 -0.31 5.65 13.70
CA GLY A 83 -1.15 6.80 14.02
C GLY A 83 -1.67 7.59 12.82
N ALA A 84 -0.81 7.85 11.83
CA ALA A 84 -1.20 8.57 10.61
C ALA A 84 -2.26 7.83 9.78
N ILE A 85 -2.12 6.50 9.62
CA ILE A 85 -3.11 5.68 8.90
C ILE A 85 -4.41 5.58 9.69
N SER A 86 -4.32 5.46 11.03
CA SER A 86 -5.49 5.47 11.91
C SER A 86 -6.28 6.77 11.83
N GLU A 87 -5.60 7.92 11.77
CA GLU A 87 -6.25 9.22 11.61
C GLU A 87 -6.97 9.35 10.26
N LEU A 88 -6.35 8.89 9.16
CA LEU A 88 -6.99 8.84 7.84
C LEU A 88 -8.21 7.91 7.83
N ALA A 89 -8.11 6.74 8.46
CA ALA A 89 -9.23 5.80 8.57
C ALA A 89 -10.43 6.41 9.31
N ILE A 90 -10.18 7.22 10.35
CA ILE A 90 -11.23 7.89 11.13
C ILE A 90 -11.84 9.07 10.36
N SER A 91 -11.02 9.89 9.71
CA SER A 91 -11.44 11.17 9.12
C SER A 91 -12.11 11.03 7.76
N ASN A 92 -11.50 10.26 6.84
CA ASN A 92 -11.92 10.17 5.45
C ASN A 92 -12.35 8.75 5.06
N GLY A 93 -11.96 7.76 5.86
CA GLY A 93 -12.13 6.36 5.52
C GLY A 93 -11.14 5.93 4.44
N ILE A 94 -10.52 4.77 4.66
CA ILE A 94 -9.56 4.17 3.73
C ILE A 94 -9.96 2.73 3.41
N SER A 95 -9.31 2.17 2.41
CA SER A 95 -9.20 0.73 2.21
C SER A 95 -7.73 0.35 2.16
N LEU A 96 -7.40 -0.85 2.65
CA LEU A 96 -6.10 -1.46 2.37
C LEU A 96 -6.26 -2.41 1.19
N VAL A 97 -5.35 -2.31 0.22
CA VAL A 97 -5.31 -3.20 -0.94
C VAL A 97 -4.54 -4.46 -0.55
N PRO A 98 -5.12 -5.66 -0.68
CA PRO A 98 -4.45 -6.90 -0.29
C PRO A 98 -3.28 -7.24 -1.23
N ILE A 99 -2.21 -7.79 -0.65
CA ILE A 99 -1.11 -8.43 -1.38
C ILE A 99 -1.20 -9.94 -1.07
N SER A 100 -1.79 -10.69 -1.99
CA SER A 100 -2.10 -12.11 -1.77
C SER A 100 -2.21 -12.88 -3.08
N GLY A 101 -2.37 -14.20 -3.00
CA GLY A 101 -2.54 -15.05 -4.18
C GLY A 101 -1.22 -15.39 -4.88
N PRO A 102 -1.29 -15.90 -6.13
CA PRO A 102 -0.12 -16.41 -6.86
C PRO A 102 1.00 -15.38 -7.05
N GLU A 103 0.66 -14.11 -7.18
CA GLU A 103 1.62 -13.01 -7.32
C GLU A 103 2.40 -12.80 -6.02
N ALA A 104 1.73 -12.84 -4.87
CA ALA A 104 2.38 -12.78 -3.56
C ALA A 104 3.24 -14.03 -3.28
N ASP A 105 2.76 -15.22 -3.67
CA ASP A 105 3.54 -16.45 -3.52
C ASP A 105 4.83 -16.41 -4.36
N LYS A 106 4.79 -15.85 -5.58
CA LYS A 106 6.02 -15.61 -6.39
C LYS A 106 7.01 -14.67 -5.72
N ILE A 107 6.53 -13.62 -5.02
CA ILE A 107 7.39 -12.74 -4.24
C ILE A 107 8.10 -13.55 -3.15
N LEU A 108 7.35 -14.35 -2.40
CA LEU A 108 7.89 -15.18 -1.31
C LEU A 108 8.89 -16.23 -1.81
N GLU A 109 8.68 -16.79 -3.00
CA GLU A 109 9.63 -17.73 -3.62
C GLU A 109 10.93 -17.05 -4.07
N LYS A 110 10.84 -15.84 -4.63
CA LYS A 110 11.98 -15.11 -5.21
C LYS A 110 12.78 -14.33 -4.17
N TYR A 111 12.14 -13.84 -3.12
CA TYR A 111 12.71 -12.93 -2.14
C TYR A 111 12.57 -13.51 -0.73
N SER A 112 13.59 -14.23 -0.27
CA SER A 112 13.57 -14.97 1.00
C SER A 112 13.48 -14.09 2.26
N PHE A 113 13.51 -12.78 2.11
CA PHE A 113 13.35 -11.82 3.21
C PHE A 113 11.89 -11.42 3.44
N PHE A 114 10.98 -11.70 2.50
CA PHE A 114 9.55 -11.52 2.73
C PHE A 114 8.94 -12.74 3.43
N SER A 115 7.88 -12.46 4.17
CA SER A 115 7.05 -13.41 4.89
C SER A 115 5.56 -13.07 4.69
N LYS A 116 4.67 -14.04 4.90
CA LYS A 116 3.22 -13.79 4.90
C LYS A 116 2.85 -13.00 6.15
N ASP A 117 2.03 -11.98 5.98
CA ASP A 117 1.48 -11.19 7.08
C ASP A 117 0.00 -10.85 6.81
N VAL A 118 -0.68 -10.36 7.83
CA VAL A 118 -2.07 -9.96 7.77
C VAL A 118 -2.24 -8.73 8.66
N VAL A 119 -2.77 -7.64 8.10
CA VAL A 119 -3.27 -6.54 8.93
C VAL A 119 -4.64 -6.97 9.47
N PRO A 120 -4.79 -7.20 10.79
CA PRO A 120 -6.01 -7.76 11.34
C PRO A 120 -7.16 -6.77 11.27
N ALA A 121 -8.39 -7.29 11.20
CA ALA A 121 -9.58 -6.46 11.34
C ALA A 121 -9.52 -5.68 12.67
N GLY A 122 -9.91 -4.40 12.63
CA GLY A 122 -9.86 -3.53 13.80
C GLY A 122 -8.50 -2.85 14.04
N ALA A 123 -7.45 -3.16 13.27
CA ALA A 123 -6.22 -2.36 13.27
C ALA A 123 -6.51 -0.91 12.87
N TYR A 124 -7.36 -0.72 11.87
CA TYR A 124 -7.85 0.59 11.43
C TYR A 124 -9.39 0.59 11.39
N LYS A 125 -10.00 1.72 11.74
CA LYS A 125 -11.46 1.87 11.84
C LYS A 125 -12.13 1.57 10.49
N ASP A 126 -13.14 0.69 10.50
CA ASP A 126 -13.93 0.32 9.33
C ASP A 126 -13.10 -0.20 8.14
N VAL A 127 -11.94 -0.79 8.44
CA VAL A 127 -11.06 -1.50 7.51
C VAL A 127 -11.09 -2.99 7.87
N ALA A 128 -11.37 -3.82 6.86
CA ALA A 128 -11.40 -5.27 7.02
C ALA A 128 -9.99 -5.84 7.21
N GLU A 129 -9.92 -7.06 7.72
CA GLU A 129 -8.69 -7.85 7.69
C GLU A 129 -8.13 -7.90 6.26
N THR A 130 -6.83 -7.63 6.12
CA THR A 130 -6.18 -7.49 4.81
C THR A 130 -4.89 -8.32 4.78
N PRO A 131 -4.86 -9.42 4.00
CA PRO A 131 -3.65 -10.19 3.77
C PRO A 131 -2.58 -9.36 3.05
N THR A 132 -1.32 -9.50 3.47
CA THR A 132 -0.19 -8.76 2.92
C THR A 132 1.13 -9.51 3.14
N LEU A 133 2.27 -8.83 2.97
CA LEU A 133 3.61 -9.33 3.21
C LEU A 133 4.35 -8.44 4.23
N ALA A 134 5.39 -9.00 4.86
CA ALA A 134 6.30 -8.32 5.79
C ALA A 134 7.73 -8.83 5.69
#